data_AF-A0AAD5IXH1-F1
#
_entry.id   AF-A0AAD5IXH1-F1
#
_cell.length_a   1.000
_cell.length_b   1.000
_cell.length_c   1.000
_cell.angle_alpha   90.00
_cell.angle_beta   90.00
_cell.angle_gamma   90.00
#
_symmetry.space_group_name_H-M   'P 1'
#
loop_
_entity.id
_entity.type
_entity.pdbx_description
1 polymer ?
#
loop_
_entity_poly.entity_id
_entity_poly.type
_entity_poly.pdbx_seq_one_letter_code
_entity_poly.pdbx_strand_id
1 'polypeptide(L)'
;MTTPRNTFKIDDQNPGSDLAAETAAALAPASVAFRPSDAKYADELVVHAKQLFDFARNHAGNSGGARSSFSWDDKYLGAQVLASKLVLEGKYEGSGIWGQYKSQAEQFICSCIQKGNNNFKKTAGGLLWFLPWNNLQYSATASLVSAIYSKYLTDAKASLQCPGGAVQPSDLINLARSQADYVLGQNPKGMSYMVGFGSDYPTQAHHRGASIVSIKRDPNEVTCQDGMETWFKKDAPNPNVLDGAIVGGPDQNDGYVDS
;
A
#
# COMPACT_ATOMS: atom_id res chain seq x y z
N MET A 1 -15.40 15.64 -18.84
CA MET A 1 -14.27 16.56 -18.54
C MET A 1 -13.83 17.19 -19.84
N THR A 2 -13.73 18.53 -19.89
CA THR A 2 -13.43 19.30 -21.11
C THR A 2 -12.04 19.95 -21.07
N THR A 3 -11.31 19.85 -19.95
CA THR A 3 -9.94 20.34 -19.83
C THR A 3 -8.95 19.44 -20.60
N PRO A 4 -7.91 20.00 -21.24
CA PRO A 4 -6.87 19.21 -21.90
C PRO A 4 -6.20 18.23 -20.94
N ARG A 5 -5.95 17.00 -21.41
CA ARG A 5 -5.26 15.94 -20.65
C ARG A 5 -3.94 15.60 -21.35
N ASN A 6 -2.88 16.30 -20.99
CA ASN A 6 -1.56 16.09 -21.56
C ASN A 6 -0.99 14.72 -21.16
N THR A 7 -0.29 14.09 -22.09
CA THR A 7 0.42 12.83 -21.86
C THR A 7 1.90 13.10 -21.63
N PHE A 8 2.45 12.52 -20.57
CA PHE A 8 3.88 12.56 -20.26
C PHE A 8 4.46 11.14 -20.34
N LYS A 9 5.77 11.03 -20.55
CA LYS A 9 6.48 9.75 -20.62
C LYS A 9 7.87 9.86 -19.99
N ILE A 10 8.42 8.70 -19.64
CA ILE A 10 9.83 8.50 -19.32
C ILE A 10 10.53 7.88 -20.52
N ASP A 11 11.82 8.17 -20.69
CA ASP A 11 12.69 7.63 -21.74
C ASP A 11 14.16 7.70 -21.30
N ASP A 12 15.10 7.31 -22.17
CA ASP A 12 16.52 7.29 -21.82
C ASP A 12 17.10 8.69 -21.52
N GLN A 13 16.47 9.76 -22.01
CA GLN A 13 16.89 11.14 -21.76
C GLN A 13 16.25 11.70 -20.50
N ASN A 14 15.05 11.20 -20.14
CA ASN A 14 14.27 11.58 -18.98
C ASN A 14 13.85 10.30 -18.22
N PRO A 15 14.79 9.65 -17.52
CA PRO A 15 14.54 8.36 -16.91
C PRO A 15 13.62 8.46 -15.70
N GLY A 16 12.94 7.35 -15.39
CA GLY A 16 12.12 7.17 -14.19
C GLY A 16 12.17 5.71 -13.76
N SER A 17 13.29 5.33 -13.13
CA SER A 17 13.56 3.93 -12.77
C SER A 17 12.57 3.37 -11.75
N ASP A 18 12.07 4.23 -10.85
CA ASP A 18 10.99 3.93 -9.92
C ASP A 18 9.67 3.58 -10.63
N LEU A 19 9.21 4.44 -11.54
CA LEU A 19 7.98 4.25 -12.30
C LEU A 19 8.05 3.01 -13.20
N ALA A 20 9.18 2.82 -13.88
CA ALA A 20 9.41 1.65 -14.72
C ALA A 20 9.49 0.35 -13.89
N ALA A 21 10.19 0.37 -12.76
CA ALA A 21 10.28 -0.78 -11.86
C ALA A 21 8.92 -1.16 -11.26
N GLU A 22 8.11 -0.18 -10.84
CA GLU A 22 6.76 -0.44 -10.31
C GLU A 22 5.86 -1.02 -11.41
N THR A 23 5.93 -0.50 -12.63
CA THR A 23 5.15 -1.03 -13.75
C THR A 23 5.58 -2.46 -14.06
N ALA A 24 6.88 -2.76 -14.07
CA ALA A 24 7.38 -4.13 -14.20
C ALA A 24 6.87 -5.04 -13.06
N ALA A 25 6.89 -4.54 -11.82
CA ALA A 25 6.42 -5.23 -10.63
C ALA A 25 4.90 -5.42 -10.58
N ALA A 26 4.13 -4.67 -11.38
CA ALA A 26 2.70 -4.90 -11.59
C ALA A 26 2.45 -5.97 -12.67
N LEU A 27 3.16 -5.88 -13.80
CA LEU A 27 2.98 -6.81 -14.93
C LEU A 27 3.43 -8.24 -14.60
N ALA A 28 4.53 -8.40 -13.85
CA ALA A 28 5.04 -9.72 -13.49
C ALA A 28 4.04 -10.58 -12.67
N PRO A 29 3.49 -10.14 -11.53
CA PRO A 29 2.46 -10.91 -10.82
C PRO A 29 1.15 -11.00 -11.59
N ALA A 30 0.77 -9.98 -12.37
CA ALA A 30 -0.39 -10.08 -13.26
C ALA A 30 -0.23 -11.23 -14.26
N SER A 31 0.97 -11.46 -14.80
CA SER A 31 1.23 -12.59 -15.69
C SER A 31 0.96 -13.95 -15.03
N VAL A 32 1.27 -14.08 -13.73
CA VAL A 32 0.97 -15.30 -12.95
C VAL A 32 -0.55 -15.45 -12.78
N ALA A 33 -1.25 -14.37 -12.46
CA ALA A 33 -2.70 -14.37 -12.27
C ALA A 33 -3.45 -14.71 -13.56
N PHE A 34 -3.01 -14.20 -14.71
CA PHE A 34 -3.64 -14.46 -16.01
C PHE A 34 -3.22 -15.78 -16.65
N ARG A 35 -2.09 -16.38 -16.24
CA ARG A 35 -1.57 -17.62 -16.85
C ARG A 35 -2.61 -18.74 -17.01
N PRO A 36 -3.49 -19.02 -16.02
CA PRO A 36 -4.47 -20.10 -16.15
C PRO A 36 -5.59 -19.82 -17.14
N SER A 37 -5.95 -18.54 -17.34
CA SER A 37 -7.09 -18.13 -18.19
C SER A 37 -6.67 -17.66 -19.57
N ASP A 38 -5.48 -17.06 -19.68
CA ASP A 38 -4.93 -16.50 -20.93
C ASP A 38 -3.40 -16.57 -20.91
N ALA A 39 -2.87 -17.70 -21.36
CA ALA A 39 -1.43 -17.94 -21.40
C ALA A 39 -0.71 -16.99 -22.36
N LYS A 40 -1.35 -16.60 -23.47
CA LYS A 40 -0.76 -15.70 -24.46
C LYS A 40 -0.59 -14.30 -23.88
N TYR A 41 -1.61 -13.78 -23.23
CA TYR A 41 -1.54 -12.49 -22.55
C TYR A 41 -0.53 -12.53 -21.39
N ALA A 42 -0.49 -13.63 -20.63
CA ALA A 42 0.52 -13.81 -19.59
C ALA A 42 1.96 -13.75 -20.15
N ASP A 43 2.24 -14.37 -21.30
CA ASP A 43 3.55 -14.28 -21.96
C ASP A 43 3.87 -12.83 -22.39
N GLU A 44 2.90 -12.09 -22.91
CA GLU A 44 3.05 -10.67 -23.27
C GLU A 44 3.38 -9.79 -22.05
N LEU A 45 2.69 -10.00 -20.92
CA LEU A 45 2.96 -9.32 -19.66
C LEU A 45 4.39 -9.58 -19.15
N VAL A 46 4.88 -10.82 -19.26
CA VAL A 46 6.27 -11.17 -18.88
C VAL A 46 7.28 -10.44 -19.77
N VAL A 47 7.03 -10.37 -21.09
CA VAL A 47 7.92 -9.66 -22.02
C VAL A 47 8.04 -8.18 -21.64
N HIS A 48 6.90 -7.50 -21.41
CA HIS A 48 6.92 -6.09 -21.04
C HIS A 48 7.48 -5.83 -19.64
N ALA A 49 7.21 -6.71 -18.68
CA ALA A 49 7.82 -6.63 -17.35
C ALA A 49 9.36 -6.66 -17.43
N LYS A 50 9.93 -7.55 -18.25
CA LYS A 50 11.38 -7.63 -18.46
C LYS A 50 11.94 -6.37 -19.09
N GLN A 51 11.31 -5.86 -20.14
CA GLN A 51 11.75 -4.64 -20.83
C GLN A 51 11.78 -3.42 -19.88
N LEU A 52 10.72 -3.24 -19.10
CA LEU A 52 10.63 -2.14 -18.12
C LEU A 52 11.61 -2.32 -16.96
N PHE A 53 11.82 -3.56 -16.49
CA PHE A 53 12.82 -3.84 -15.47
C PHE A 53 14.25 -3.57 -15.95
N ASP A 54 14.58 -3.97 -17.19
CA ASP A 54 15.88 -3.68 -17.78
C ASP A 54 16.11 -2.17 -17.95
N PHE A 55 15.09 -1.43 -18.40
CA PHE A 55 15.12 0.03 -18.44
C PHE A 55 15.38 0.61 -17.03
N ALA A 56 14.59 0.20 -16.03
CA ALA A 56 14.74 0.68 -14.66
C ALA A 56 16.15 0.42 -14.11
N ARG A 57 16.68 -0.80 -14.30
CA ARG A 57 18.00 -1.20 -13.82
C ARG A 57 19.12 -0.37 -14.45
N ASN A 58 19.05 -0.10 -15.75
CA ASN A 58 20.07 0.67 -16.46
C ASN A 58 20.14 2.14 -16.02
N HIS A 59 19.10 2.61 -15.32
CA HIS A 59 18.94 3.98 -14.83
C HIS A 59 18.79 4.06 -13.30
N ALA A 60 19.12 3.00 -12.56
CA ALA A 60 18.99 2.95 -11.10
C ALA A 60 20.28 3.44 -10.39
N GLY A 61 20.13 4.31 -9.39
CA GLY A 61 21.26 4.93 -8.69
C GLY A 61 21.67 4.33 -7.34
N ASN A 62 20.80 3.52 -6.68
CA ASN A 62 21.12 2.90 -5.39
C ASN A 62 20.14 1.75 -5.01
N SER A 63 20.38 1.13 -3.85
CA SER A 63 19.60 0.02 -3.29
C SER A 63 18.47 0.44 -2.32
N GLY A 64 18.22 1.74 -2.15
CA GLY A 64 17.14 2.30 -1.34
C GLY A 64 17.43 2.47 0.16
N GLY A 65 18.34 1.67 0.71
CA GLY A 65 18.66 1.67 2.15
C GLY A 65 17.49 1.21 3.04
N ALA A 66 17.65 1.34 4.35
CA ALA A 66 16.56 1.06 5.29
C ALA A 66 15.38 2.03 5.06
N ARG A 67 14.15 1.50 5.01
CA ARG A 67 12.94 2.29 4.74
C ARG A 67 12.11 2.48 6.00
N SER A 68 11.39 3.61 6.06
CA SER A 68 10.43 3.93 7.12
C SER A 68 8.97 3.83 6.67
N SER A 69 8.73 3.47 5.41
CA SER A 69 7.40 3.29 4.83
C SER A 69 7.42 2.36 3.62
N PHE A 70 6.27 1.78 3.30
CA PHE A 70 5.96 1.26 1.97
C PHE A 70 4.73 2.00 1.47
N SER A 71 4.86 2.73 0.36
CA SER A 71 3.84 3.67 -0.09
C SER A 71 3.84 3.82 -1.60
N TRP A 72 3.04 4.75 -2.12
CA TRP A 72 3.05 5.11 -3.53
C TRP A 72 4.36 5.82 -3.94
N ASP A 73 5.01 6.54 -3.02
CA ASP A 73 6.29 7.22 -3.22
C ASP A 73 7.51 6.32 -3.00
N ASP A 74 7.36 5.21 -2.27
CA ASP A 74 8.49 4.39 -1.81
C ASP A 74 8.22 2.90 -1.94
N LYS A 75 8.95 2.26 -2.85
CA LYS A 75 8.77 0.86 -3.27
C LYS A 75 9.91 -0.05 -2.86
N TYR A 76 10.99 0.50 -2.30
CA TYR A 76 12.17 -0.26 -1.96
C TYR A 76 11.86 -1.38 -0.96
N LEU A 77 10.97 -1.13 0.00
CA LEU A 77 10.59 -2.14 0.97
C LEU A 77 9.94 -3.37 0.31
N GLY A 78 9.08 -3.18 -0.70
CA GLY A 78 8.48 -4.28 -1.43
C GLY A 78 9.53 -5.17 -2.12
N ALA A 79 10.51 -4.54 -2.78
CA ALA A 79 11.63 -5.23 -3.41
C ALA A 79 12.51 -5.95 -2.36
N GLN A 80 12.79 -5.31 -1.23
CA GLN A 80 13.58 -5.88 -0.12
C GLN A 80 12.88 -7.11 0.49
N VAL A 81 11.56 -7.06 0.66
CA VAL A 81 10.75 -8.20 1.14
C VAL A 81 10.78 -9.34 0.13
N LEU A 82 10.63 -9.05 -1.17
CA LEU A 82 10.74 -10.08 -2.22
C LEU A 82 12.15 -10.70 -2.28
N ALA A 83 13.20 -9.89 -2.17
CA ALA A 83 14.58 -10.37 -2.10
C ALA A 83 14.80 -11.26 -0.87
N SER A 84 14.19 -10.91 0.27
CA SER A 84 14.23 -11.71 1.50
C SER A 84 13.70 -13.13 1.28
N LYS A 85 12.64 -13.29 0.48
CA LYS A 85 12.11 -14.61 0.13
C LYS A 85 13.19 -15.49 -0.50
N LEU A 86 13.93 -14.95 -1.46
CA LEU A 86 14.94 -15.71 -2.21
C LEU A 86 16.12 -16.12 -1.32
N VAL A 87 16.48 -15.27 -0.35
CA VAL A 87 17.47 -15.61 0.68
C VAL A 87 16.94 -16.70 1.61
N LEU A 88 15.70 -16.58 2.09
CA LEU A 88 15.06 -17.57 2.97
C LEU A 88 14.86 -18.94 2.29
N GLU A 89 14.64 -18.96 0.97
CA GLU A 89 14.59 -20.18 0.15
C GLU A 89 15.97 -20.77 -0.16
N GLY A 90 17.06 -20.12 0.27
CA GLY A 90 18.43 -20.56 -0.01
C GLY A 90 18.89 -20.38 -1.46
N LYS A 91 18.16 -19.60 -2.28
CA LYS A 91 18.53 -19.31 -3.68
C LYS A 91 19.68 -18.30 -3.78
N TYR A 92 19.81 -17.43 -2.78
CA TYR A 92 20.94 -16.51 -2.64
C TYR A 92 21.47 -16.56 -1.22
N GLU A 93 22.75 -16.25 -1.06
CA GLU A 93 23.37 -16.16 0.26
C GLU A 93 22.77 -15.01 1.07
N GLY A 94 22.71 -15.19 2.40
CA GLY A 94 22.36 -14.13 3.35
C GLY A 94 23.47 -13.09 3.55
N SER A 95 24.50 -13.09 2.70
CA SER A 95 25.62 -12.17 2.68
C SER A 95 25.45 -11.14 1.54
N GLY A 96 26.33 -10.12 1.49
CA GLY A 96 26.34 -9.15 0.40
C GLY A 96 25.01 -8.38 0.22
N ILE A 97 24.68 -8.06 -1.03
CA ILE A 97 23.50 -7.23 -1.35
C ILE A 97 22.17 -7.90 -0.99
N TRP A 98 22.07 -9.22 -1.16
CA TRP A 98 20.86 -10.00 -0.83
C TRP A 98 20.63 -10.04 0.68
N GLY A 99 21.69 -10.26 1.46
CA GLY A 99 21.66 -10.14 2.91
C GLY A 99 21.28 -8.73 3.39
N GLN A 100 21.81 -7.69 2.73
CA GLN A 100 21.46 -6.31 3.04
C GLN A 100 19.98 -6.01 2.78
N TYR A 101 19.42 -6.43 1.65
CA TYR A 101 17.99 -6.27 1.38
C TYR A 101 17.12 -6.98 2.42
N LYS A 102 17.50 -8.21 2.79
CA LYS A 102 16.81 -8.94 3.84
C LYS A 102 16.85 -8.20 5.18
N SER A 103 18.04 -7.77 5.61
CA SER A 103 18.23 -7.03 6.86
C SER A 103 17.43 -5.72 6.89
N GLN A 104 17.39 -4.97 5.78
CA GLN A 104 16.64 -3.72 5.66
C GLN A 104 15.11 -3.94 5.76
N ALA A 105 14.58 -4.98 5.11
CA ALA A 105 13.18 -5.37 5.27
C ALA A 105 12.85 -5.78 6.71
N GLU A 106 13.71 -6.61 7.31
CA GLU A 106 13.56 -7.08 8.69
C GLU A 106 13.61 -5.93 9.69
N GLN A 107 14.46 -4.92 9.48
CA GLN A 107 14.51 -3.73 10.31
C GLN A 107 13.16 -2.99 10.34
N PHE A 108 12.54 -2.77 9.18
CA PHE A 108 11.20 -2.15 9.11
C PHE A 108 10.16 -3.00 9.85
N ILE A 109 10.14 -4.31 9.62
CA ILE A 109 9.17 -5.23 10.24
C ILE A 109 9.34 -5.25 11.76
N CYS A 110 10.59 -5.30 12.25
CA CYS A 110 10.90 -5.21 13.67
C CYS A 110 10.36 -3.90 14.28
N SER A 111 10.53 -2.78 13.59
CA SER A 111 9.98 -1.47 14.00
C SER A 111 8.45 -1.45 14.04
N CYS A 112 7.76 -2.14 13.11
CA CYS A 112 6.29 -2.28 13.15
C CYS A 112 5.82 -3.09 14.37
N ILE A 113 6.48 -4.22 14.65
CA ILE A 113 6.08 -5.12 15.75
C ILE A 113 6.61 -4.70 17.13
N GLN A 114 7.13 -3.48 17.25
CA GLN A 114 7.60 -2.90 18.50
C GLN A 114 8.82 -3.63 19.12
N LYS A 115 9.64 -4.27 18.27
CA LYS A 115 10.89 -4.95 18.68
C LYS A 115 12.12 -4.44 17.94
N GLY A 116 12.02 -3.35 17.19
CA GLY A 116 13.15 -2.67 16.56
C GLY A 116 13.85 -1.70 17.51
N ASN A 117 14.96 -1.11 17.03
CA ASN A 117 15.66 -0.06 17.76
C ASN A 117 14.89 1.28 17.73
N ASN A 118 14.16 1.53 16.64
CA ASN A 118 13.36 2.74 16.42
C ASN A 118 11.96 2.30 16.00
N ASN A 119 11.07 2.04 16.96
CA ASN A 119 9.73 1.56 16.70
C ASN A 119 8.82 2.65 16.15
N PHE A 120 7.89 2.28 15.26
CA PHE A 120 6.85 3.19 14.82
C PHE A 120 5.90 3.49 15.97
N LYS A 121 5.36 4.71 16.01
CA LYS A 121 4.36 5.09 17.01
C LYS A 121 3.11 4.24 16.84
N LYS A 122 2.37 4.07 17.93
CA LYS A 122 1.01 3.55 17.91
C LYS A 122 0.07 4.55 18.57
N THR A 123 -1.14 4.69 18.04
CA THR A 123 -2.22 5.40 18.72
C THR A 123 -2.64 4.63 19.98
N ALA A 124 -3.46 5.24 20.83
CA ALA A 124 -3.97 4.55 22.03
C ALA A 124 -4.84 3.35 21.66
N GLY A 125 -5.56 3.43 20.52
CA GLY A 125 -6.32 2.33 19.93
C GLY A 125 -5.48 1.26 19.23
N GLY A 126 -4.15 1.41 19.16
CA GLY A 126 -3.24 0.38 18.64
C GLY A 126 -2.96 0.44 17.13
N LEU A 127 -3.41 1.49 16.43
CA LEU A 127 -3.08 1.74 15.03
C LEU A 127 -1.62 2.17 14.90
N LEU A 128 -0.88 1.58 13.94
CA LEU A 128 0.45 2.04 13.58
C LEU A 128 0.36 3.46 13.00
N TRP A 129 1.14 4.38 13.56
CA TRP A 129 1.06 5.80 13.23
C TRP A 129 2.34 6.27 12.54
N PHE A 130 2.26 6.48 11.23
CA PHE A 130 3.37 6.89 10.37
C PHE A 130 3.34 8.39 10.10
N LEU A 131 2.19 8.93 9.68
CA LEU A 131 2.04 10.31 9.21
C LEU A 131 0.66 10.87 9.57
N PRO A 132 0.51 12.21 9.70
CA PRO A 132 -0.75 12.85 10.08
C PRO A 132 -1.83 12.83 9.00
N TRP A 133 -1.43 12.65 7.75
CA TRP A 133 -2.34 12.53 6.61
C TRP A 133 -2.32 11.09 6.13
N ASN A 134 -3.45 10.60 5.60
CA ASN A 134 -3.59 9.31 4.93
C ASN A 134 -2.94 8.09 5.63
N ASN A 135 -2.90 8.07 6.97
CA ASN A 135 -2.16 7.07 7.75
C ASN A 135 -2.60 5.61 7.47
N LEU A 136 -3.88 5.38 7.18
CA LEU A 136 -4.36 4.02 6.90
C LEU A 136 -3.74 3.42 5.64
N GLN A 137 -3.29 4.23 4.67
CA GLN A 137 -2.54 3.75 3.52
C GLN A 137 -1.21 3.11 3.94
N TYR A 138 -0.51 3.70 4.92
CA TYR A 138 0.76 3.17 5.44
C TYR A 138 0.55 1.99 6.39
N SER A 139 -0.51 2.04 7.19
CA SER A 139 -0.87 0.93 8.09
C SER A 139 -1.27 -0.32 7.29
N ALA A 140 -2.04 -0.14 6.21
CA ALA A 140 -2.43 -1.23 5.32
C ALA A 140 -1.23 -1.86 4.61
N THR A 141 -0.30 -1.06 4.08
CA THR A 141 0.90 -1.57 3.41
C THR A 141 1.88 -2.24 4.39
N ALA A 142 2.04 -1.71 5.61
CA ALA A 142 2.81 -2.38 6.67
C ALA A 142 2.17 -3.72 7.07
N SER A 143 0.85 -3.81 7.09
CA SER A 143 0.10 -5.05 7.36
C SER A 143 0.30 -6.08 6.26
N LEU A 144 0.25 -5.64 5.00
CA LEU A 144 0.54 -6.49 3.84
C LEU A 144 1.96 -7.06 3.92
N VAL A 145 2.97 -6.20 4.17
CA VAL A 145 4.37 -6.62 4.33
C VAL A 145 4.51 -7.63 5.48
N SER A 146 3.88 -7.36 6.63
CA SER A 146 3.93 -8.26 7.79
C SER A 146 3.30 -9.63 7.48
N ALA A 147 2.16 -9.65 6.78
CA ALA A 147 1.48 -10.88 6.38
C ALA A 147 2.31 -11.70 5.35
N ILE A 148 2.88 -11.03 4.35
CA ILE A 148 3.75 -11.67 3.36
C ILE A 148 4.99 -12.25 4.04
N TYR A 149 5.64 -11.49 4.91
CA TYR A 149 6.85 -11.95 5.60
C TYR A 149 6.57 -13.08 6.59
N SER A 150 5.41 -13.05 7.27
CA SER A 150 4.90 -14.17 8.06
C SER A 150 4.85 -15.46 7.24
N LYS A 151 4.31 -15.38 6.01
CA LYS A 151 4.30 -16.51 5.09
C LYS A 151 5.71 -16.98 4.72
N TYR A 152 6.62 -16.07 4.40
CA TYR A 152 8.01 -16.44 4.05
C TYR A 152 8.73 -17.16 5.19
N LEU A 153 8.60 -16.65 6.42
CA LEU A 153 9.15 -17.31 7.59
C LEU A 153 8.51 -18.69 7.84
N THR A 154 7.19 -18.81 7.65
CA THR A 154 6.48 -20.08 7.78
C THR A 154 6.98 -21.11 6.77
N ASP A 155 7.04 -20.73 5.49
CA ASP A 155 7.50 -21.61 4.40
C ASP A 155 8.97 -22.05 4.62
N ALA A 156 9.80 -21.14 5.14
CA ALA A 156 11.20 -21.41 5.47
C ALA A 156 11.41 -22.09 6.84
N LYS A 157 10.36 -22.35 7.62
CA LYS A 157 10.43 -22.84 9.01
C LYS A 157 11.38 -22.02 9.89
N ALA A 158 11.35 -20.70 9.71
CA ALA A 158 12.25 -19.75 10.33
C ALA A 158 11.52 -18.81 11.30
N SER A 159 12.31 -18.09 12.10
CA SER A 159 11.85 -16.99 12.96
C SER A 159 12.66 -15.74 12.66
N LEU A 160 12.07 -14.56 12.87
CA LEU A 160 12.76 -13.28 12.75
C LEU A 160 13.45 -12.94 14.09
N GLN A 161 14.71 -12.52 14.04
CA GLN A 161 15.43 -12.01 15.20
C GLN A 161 15.48 -10.48 15.16
N CYS A 162 14.71 -9.85 16.04
CA CYS A 162 14.72 -8.41 16.23
C CYS A 162 15.58 -8.01 17.44
N PRO A 163 16.05 -6.76 17.54
CA PRO A 163 16.76 -6.27 18.73
C PRO A 163 16.00 -6.50 20.05
N GLY A 164 14.66 -6.35 20.04
CA GLY A 164 13.77 -6.62 21.17
C GLY A 164 13.37 -8.08 21.36
N GLY A 165 14.04 -9.03 20.67
CA GLY A 165 13.84 -10.47 20.82
C GLY A 165 13.22 -11.16 19.60
N ALA A 166 13.09 -12.49 19.71
CA ALA A 166 12.57 -13.33 18.64
C ALA A 166 11.10 -12.99 18.30
N VAL A 167 10.77 -13.08 17.02
CA VAL A 167 9.46 -12.85 16.43
C VAL A 167 9.06 -14.08 15.62
N GLN A 168 7.93 -14.67 15.98
CA GLN A 168 7.36 -15.83 15.29
C GLN A 168 6.46 -15.38 14.13
N PRO A 169 6.24 -16.24 13.12
CA PRO A 169 5.29 -15.94 12.05
C PRO A 169 3.89 -15.54 12.57
N SER A 170 3.43 -16.15 13.66
CA SER A 170 2.16 -15.83 14.33
C SER A 170 2.09 -14.39 14.81
N ASP A 171 3.20 -13.83 15.29
CA ASP A 171 3.25 -12.45 15.80
C ASP A 171 3.01 -11.47 14.64
N LEU A 172 3.62 -11.73 13.48
CA LEU A 172 3.49 -10.89 12.29
C LEU A 172 2.08 -10.92 11.69
N ILE A 173 1.46 -12.11 11.60
CA ILE A 173 0.09 -12.20 11.07
C ILE A 173 -0.93 -11.62 12.05
N ASN A 174 -0.68 -11.71 13.37
CA ASN A 174 -1.52 -11.08 14.38
C ASN A 174 -1.42 -9.55 14.33
N LEU A 175 -0.23 -8.99 14.04
CA LEU A 175 -0.08 -7.57 13.77
C LEU A 175 -0.88 -7.16 12.53
N ALA A 176 -0.75 -7.88 11.41
CA ALA A 176 -1.49 -7.56 10.19
C ALA A 176 -3.01 -7.63 10.42
N ARG A 177 -3.49 -8.65 11.14
CA ARG A 177 -4.90 -8.79 11.51
C ARG A 177 -5.37 -7.61 12.36
N SER A 178 -4.63 -7.21 13.39
CA SER A 178 -5.08 -6.13 14.28
C SER A 178 -5.23 -4.79 13.57
N GLN A 179 -4.36 -4.50 12.59
CA GLN A 179 -4.50 -3.29 11.78
C GLN A 179 -5.70 -3.36 10.82
N ALA A 180 -5.96 -4.53 10.21
CA ALA A 180 -7.15 -4.73 9.38
C ALA A 180 -8.44 -4.63 10.22
N ASP A 181 -8.46 -5.26 11.39
CA ASP A 181 -9.58 -5.19 12.33
C ASP A 181 -9.82 -3.75 12.79
N TYR A 182 -8.76 -2.98 13.08
CA TYR A 182 -8.87 -1.55 13.39
C TYR A 182 -9.53 -0.79 12.24
N VAL A 183 -9.11 -1.00 10.99
CA VAL A 183 -9.73 -0.37 9.80
C VAL A 183 -11.20 -0.74 9.68
N LEU A 184 -11.60 -1.95 10.06
CA LEU A 184 -12.96 -2.46 9.90
C LEU A 184 -13.87 -2.24 11.10
N GLY A 185 -13.40 -1.59 12.17
CA GLY A 185 -14.25 -1.16 13.29
C GLY A 185 -13.76 -1.53 14.69
N GLN A 186 -12.72 -2.35 14.85
CA GLN A 186 -12.10 -2.61 16.17
C GLN A 186 -11.16 -1.46 16.56
N ASN A 187 -11.74 -0.27 16.72
CA ASN A 187 -11.06 0.96 17.09
C ASN A 187 -11.88 1.73 18.14
N PRO A 188 -11.31 2.75 18.80
CA PRO A 188 -12.01 3.49 19.87
C PRO A 188 -13.32 4.16 19.44
N LYS A 189 -13.51 4.44 18.14
CA LYS A 189 -14.76 5.01 17.64
C LYS A 189 -15.81 3.96 17.29
N GLY A 190 -15.45 2.67 17.20
CA GLY A 190 -16.35 1.59 16.84
C GLY A 190 -16.89 1.67 15.40
N MET A 191 -16.23 2.44 14.53
CA MET A 191 -16.67 2.71 13.15
C MET A 191 -15.71 2.10 12.13
N SER A 192 -16.21 1.64 10.99
CA SER A 192 -15.38 1.22 9.87
C SER A 192 -14.77 2.44 9.18
N TYR A 193 -13.49 2.37 8.80
CA TYR A 193 -12.86 3.32 7.89
C TYR A 193 -12.90 2.86 6.42
N MET A 194 -13.54 1.72 6.15
CA MET A 194 -13.90 1.27 4.81
C MET A 194 -15.35 1.66 4.50
N VAL A 195 -15.53 2.53 3.51
CA VAL A 195 -16.84 3.02 3.06
C VAL A 195 -17.72 1.86 2.62
N GLY A 196 -18.97 1.85 3.08
CA GLY A 196 -19.96 0.81 2.76
C GLY A 196 -19.82 -0.49 3.58
N PHE A 197 -18.84 -0.57 4.49
CA PHE A 197 -18.65 -1.74 5.35
C PHE A 197 -19.15 -1.47 6.78
N GLY A 198 -19.97 -2.37 7.31
CA GLY A 198 -20.55 -2.23 8.66
C GLY A 198 -21.72 -1.23 8.71
N SER A 199 -22.17 -0.90 9.92
CA SER A 199 -23.31 0.01 10.13
C SER A 199 -22.92 1.47 10.34
N ASP A 200 -21.62 1.76 10.57
CA ASP A 200 -21.08 3.09 10.77
C ASP A 200 -19.76 3.22 9.99
N TYR A 201 -19.73 4.13 9.01
CA TYR A 201 -18.60 4.33 8.09
C TYR A 201 -18.63 5.76 7.50
N PRO A 202 -17.49 6.27 6.98
CA PRO A 202 -17.41 7.59 6.36
C PRO A 202 -18.36 7.76 5.16
N THR A 203 -19.08 8.86 5.14
CA THR A 203 -20.06 9.19 4.11
C THR A 203 -19.66 10.40 3.27
N GLN A 204 -18.69 11.19 3.72
CA GLN A 204 -18.21 12.42 3.06
C GLN A 204 -16.80 12.26 2.49
N ALA A 205 -16.47 11.07 1.95
CA ALA A 205 -15.17 10.81 1.35
C ALA A 205 -14.82 11.85 0.26
N HIS A 206 -13.61 12.42 0.31
CA HIS A 206 -13.13 13.40 -0.65
C HIS A 206 -12.95 12.80 -2.06
N HIS A 207 -14.05 12.64 -2.81
CA HIS A 207 -14.07 11.93 -4.08
C HIS A 207 -15.12 12.51 -5.05
N ARG A 208 -14.65 13.13 -6.14
CA ARG A 208 -15.50 13.85 -7.12
C ARG A 208 -16.62 13.01 -7.70
N GLY A 209 -16.34 11.76 -8.07
CA GLY A 209 -17.35 10.87 -8.64
C GLY A 209 -18.38 10.38 -7.63
N ALA A 210 -18.06 10.45 -6.33
CA ALA A 210 -18.96 10.06 -5.25
C ALA A 210 -19.83 11.26 -4.83
N SER A 211 -19.23 12.45 -4.77
CA SER A 211 -19.87 13.68 -4.30
C SER A 211 -20.86 14.30 -5.28
N ILE A 212 -20.69 14.10 -6.58
CA ILE A 212 -21.59 14.63 -7.62
C ILE A 212 -22.70 13.61 -7.95
N VAL A 213 -23.94 14.06 -8.06
CA VAL A 213 -25.08 13.19 -8.43
C VAL A 213 -24.82 12.42 -9.73
N SER A 214 -25.24 11.15 -9.75
CA SER A 214 -25.16 10.33 -10.97
C SER A 214 -26.04 10.88 -12.09
N ILE A 215 -25.54 10.82 -13.32
CA ILE A 215 -26.31 11.14 -14.55
C ILE A 215 -27.59 10.29 -14.70
N LYS A 216 -27.63 9.12 -14.06
CA LYS A 216 -28.84 8.27 -14.03
C LYS A 216 -29.97 8.84 -13.17
N ARG A 217 -29.63 9.69 -12.19
CA ARG A 217 -30.57 10.32 -11.26
C ARG A 217 -30.88 11.76 -11.67
N ASP A 218 -29.87 12.50 -12.12
CA ASP A 218 -30.03 13.86 -12.66
C ASP A 218 -29.16 13.97 -13.92
N PRO A 219 -29.76 14.07 -15.12
CA PRO A 219 -29.01 14.10 -16.38
C PRO A 219 -28.39 15.48 -16.67
N ASN A 220 -28.67 16.50 -15.86
CA ASN A 220 -28.11 17.83 -16.07
C ASN A 220 -26.59 17.81 -15.94
N GLU A 221 -25.92 18.55 -16.82
CA GLU A 221 -24.47 18.69 -16.75
C GLU A 221 -24.07 19.46 -15.50
N VAL A 222 -23.08 18.92 -14.77
CA VAL A 222 -22.42 19.61 -13.66
C VAL A 222 -21.10 20.15 -14.17
N THR A 223 -20.98 21.47 -14.24
CA THR A 223 -19.73 22.11 -14.68
C THR A 223 -18.61 21.94 -13.65
N CYS A 224 -17.36 22.21 -14.03
CA CYS A 224 -16.24 22.20 -13.09
C CYS A 224 -16.46 23.19 -11.92
N GLN A 225 -17.02 24.36 -12.24
CA GLN A 225 -17.33 25.37 -11.24
C GLN A 225 -18.45 24.92 -10.31
N ASP A 226 -19.52 24.32 -10.83
CA ASP A 226 -20.60 23.76 -10.00
C ASP A 226 -20.10 22.62 -9.10
N GLY A 227 -19.22 21.76 -9.63
CA GLY A 227 -18.56 20.71 -8.86
C GLY A 227 -17.81 21.25 -7.64
N MET A 228 -17.13 22.39 -7.78
CA MET A 228 -16.36 23.01 -6.69
C MET A 228 -17.23 23.86 -5.75
N GLU A 229 -18.17 24.63 -6.28
CA GLU A 229 -18.94 25.61 -5.51
C GLU A 229 -20.20 25.02 -4.88
N THR A 230 -20.82 24.03 -5.52
CA THR A 230 -22.07 23.42 -5.07
C THR A 230 -21.85 22.05 -4.44
N TRP A 231 -21.07 21.18 -5.09
CA TRP A 231 -20.95 19.79 -4.65
C TRP A 231 -19.85 19.56 -3.63
N PHE A 232 -18.67 20.16 -3.82
CA PHE A 232 -17.54 19.99 -2.91
C PHE A 232 -17.76 20.65 -1.53
N LYS A 233 -18.45 21.80 -1.46
CA LYS A 233 -18.71 22.53 -0.21
C LYS A 233 -19.93 22.01 0.56
N LYS A 234 -20.60 20.98 0.05
CA LYS A 234 -21.84 20.47 0.62
C LYS A 234 -21.55 19.65 1.87
N ASP A 235 -22.03 20.11 3.03
CA ASP A 235 -21.99 19.35 4.29
C ASP A 235 -23.15 18.35 4.33
N ALA A 236 -23.02 17.28 3.56
CA ALA A 236 -23.96 16.19 3.49
C ALA A 236 -23.27 14.93 2.93
N PRO A 237 -23.77 13.73 3.28
CA PRO A 237 -23.31 12.47 2.68
C PRO A 237 -23.23 12.54 1.15
N ASN A 238 -22.15 11.96 0.60
CA ASN A 238 -21.99 11.81 -0.83
C ASN A 238 -23.20 11.07 -1.43
N PRO A 239 -23.79 11.55 -2.55
CA PRO A 239 -24.96 10.93 -3.17
C PRO A 239 -24.69 9.53 -3.74
N ASN A 240 -23.42 9.17 -3.97
CA ASN A 240 -23.04 7.83 -4.40
C ASN A 240 -22.07 7.24 -3.36
N VAL A 241 -22.42 6.08 -2.83
CA VAL A 241 -21.56 5.35 -1.88
C VAL A 241 -20.34 4.82 -2.64
N LEU A 242 -19.16 5.06 -2.09
CA LEU A 242 -17.89 4.61 -2.67
C LEU A 242 -17.47 3.27 -2.04
N ASP A 243 -18.26 2.23 -2.27
CA ASP A 243 -18.11 0.94 -1.62
C ASP A 243 -16.67 0.39 -1.72
N GLY A 244 -16.10 0.01 -0.57
CA GLY A 244 -14.77 -0.57 -0.45
C GLY A 244 -13.62 0.43 -0.39
N ALA A 245 -13.86 1.73 -0.55
CA ALA A 245 -12.81 2.73 -0.37
C ALA A 245 -12.39 2.84 1.11
N ILE A 246 -11.08 2.84 1.36
CA ILE A 246 -10.53 3.10 2.69
C ILE A 246 -10.12 4.58 2.76
N VAL A 247 -10.65 5.32 3.73
CA VAL A 247 -10.32 6.74 3.92
C VAL A 247 -8.94 6.93 4.54
N GLY A 248 -8.49 8.18 4.66
CA GLY A 248 -7.19 8.49 5.30
C GLY A 248 -7.09 8.01 6.75
N GLY A 249 -8.22 8.00 7.45
CA GLY A 249 -8.37 7.48 8.82
C GLY A 249 -8.27 8.54 9.90
N PRO A 250 -8.16 8.11 11.17
CA PRO A 250 -8.13 9.00 12.31
C PRO A 250 -6.81 9.76 12.43
N ASP A 251 -6.77 10.73 13.35
CA ASP A 251 -5.56 11.39 13.83
C ASP A 251 -4.78 10.50 14.82
N GLN A 252 -3.66 11.03 15.33
CA GLN A 252 -2.76 10.31 16.25
C GLN A 252 -3.40 9.92 17.60
N ASN A 253 -4.54 10.53 17.94
CA ASN A 253 -5.29 10.31 19.17
C ASN A 253 -6.56 9.47 18.92
N ASP A 254 -6.65 8.78 17.78
CA ASP A 254 -7.83 8.02 17.36
C ASP A 254 -9.07 8.91 17.10
N GLY A 255 -8.88 10.23 16.96
CA GLY A 255 -9.94 11.18 16.61
C GLY A 255 -10.23 11.16 15.11
N TYR A 256 -11.50 11.23 14.71
CA TYR A 256 -11.89 11.27 13.29
C TYR A 256 -13.09 12.17 13.08
N VAL A 257 -13.08 12.95 12.00
CA VAL A 257 -14.20 13.77 11.55
C VAL A 257 -14.46 13.42 10.08
N ASP A 258 -15.72 13.13 9.75
CA ASP A 258 -16.16 12.84 8.38
C ASP A 258 -16.54 14.17 7.70
N SER A 259 -15.56 14.76 7.00
CA SER A 259 -15.66 16.09 6.35
C SER A 259 -14.81 16.19 5.10
#